data_AF-A0A7I8K1R0-F1
#
_entry.id   AF-A0A7I8K1R0-F1
#
_cell.length_a   1.000
_cell.length_b   1.000
_cell.length_c   1.000
_cell.angle_alpha   90.00
_cell.angle_beta   90.00
_cell.angle_gamma   90.00
#
_symmetry.space_group_name_H-M   'P 1'
#
loop_
_entity.id
_entity.type
_entity.pdbx_description
1 polymer ?
#
loop_
_entity_poly.entity_id
_entity_poly.type
_entity_poly.pdbx_seq_one_letter_code
_entity_poly.pdbx_strand_id
1 'polypeptide(L)'
;MAGCPLFLLWFLATLSLLSAIVGFPSYSPSSTSDSPPRRRPPPLPVLPVPSASQLSWQLGEMAMFLHFGPNTFTDSEWGSGRVDPGVFNPADLDARQWTRAAAEGGFSRLVITAKHHDGFCLWPSAYTNYSVRSSSWRAGRGDVVAELAAAAREAGVGMGIYLSPWDRHEPCYGKTTEYNEYFLGQMAELLTGYGEIKEVFLDGAKGKDSTDMEYFFDSWFKVIHQHQPEAVIFSDSGPDSRWVGNEAGAAGRTCWSLFNQSDVAIGHTTESYSSEGDPVGRDWVPAECDVSIRPGWFWHSKEQPKSAADLLEIYYSSVGRNCFLILNVPPNSSGLISREDLQVLQEFSKLRRTIFSQNLAQDAVATASSTRGGGSGGDPSFGASCVLQEGIFSYWAPEEGGGKWEILLDLRRPVRFNVFQVQEPIQMGQRISSFHVDAIIDGAWETIAYGTTVGYKRLLRLPLVESEYLRLVIDGARADPLVSYMGIYLDEFSTTHHWKRMRIPSGSKKSHLLRQPASMHDGYQVA
;
A
#
# COMPACT_ATOMS: atom_id res chain seq x y z
N MET A 1 4.70 -52.06 51.91
CA MET A 1 3.35 -52.57 52.25
C MET A 1 2.48 -52.40 51.03
N ALA A 2 2.23 -53.52 50.35
CA ALA A 2 1.50 -53.63 49.10
C ALA A 2 0.00 -53.89 49.38
N GLY A 3 -0.87 -53.60 48.41
CA GLY A 3 -2.18 -54.26 48.35
C GLY A 3 -3.32 -53.49 47.68
N CYS A 4 -3.40 -53.57 46.34
CA CYS A 4 -4.67 -53.82 45.63
C CYS A 4 -5.17 -55.26 46.01
N PRO A 5 -6.42 -55.74 45.78
CA PRO A 5 -7.13 -55.65 44.50
C PRO A 5 -8.70 -55.75 44.52
N LEU A 6 -9.25 -55.77 43.29
CA LEU A 6 -10.60 -56.10 42.84
C LEU A 6 -11.25 -57.33 43.47
N PHE A 7 -12.60 -57.38 43.47
CA PHE A 7 -13.37 -58.62 43.31
C PHE A 7 -14.65 -58.45 42.45
N LEU A 8 -15.05 -59.58 41.89
CA LEU A 8 -15.81 -59.83 40.67
C LEU A 8 -17.06 -60.65 41.03
N LEU A 9 -18.08 -60.65 40.14
CA LEU A 9 -19.06 -61.72 39.83
C LEU A 9 -20.38 -61.87 40.63
N TRP A 10 -21.46 -61.83 39.81
CA TRP A 10 -22.56 -62.80 39.67
C TRP A 10 -23.77 -62.76 40.61
N PHE A 11 -24.94 -62.52 40.00
CA PHE A 11 -26.14 -63.33 40.26
C PHE A 11 -27.00 -63.47 39.00
N LEU A 12 -27.21 -64.73 38.59
CA LEU A 12 -28.21 -65.18 37.62
C LEU A 12 -29.55 -65.39 38.36
N ALA A 13 -30.67 -64.94 37.78
CA ALA A 13 -31.96 -65.58 38.02
C ALA A 13 -32.88 -65.39 36.79
N THR A 14 -33.32 -66.55 36.31
CA THR A 14 -34.20 -66.85 35.19
C THR A 14 -35.64 -66.36 35.37
N LEU A 15 -36.29 -65.92 34.30
CA LEU A 15 -37.71 -66.24 34.06
C LEU A 15 -38.01 -66.25 32.56
N SER A 16 -38.53 -67.38 32.08
CA SER A 16 -38.96 -67.62 30.70
C SER A 16 -40.44 -67.30 30.51
N LEU A 17 -40.80 -67.10 29.23
CA LEU A 17 -42.13 -67.11 28.59
C LEU A 17 -42.99 -65.85 28.72
N LEU A 18 -43.14 -65.12 27.61
CA LEU A 18 -44.28 -65.33 26.70
C LEU A 18 -44.00 -64.68 25.33
N SER A 19 -44.02 -65.50 24.27
CA SER A 19 -43.98 -65.05 22.89
C SER A 19 -45.36 -64.54 22.46
N ALA A 20 -45.45 -63.27 22.10
CA ALA A 20 -46.55 -62.73 21.30
C ALA A 20 -45.96 -62.06 20.07
N ILE A 21 -46.28 -62.66 18.92
CA ILE A 21 -45.91 -62.24 17.58
C ILE A 21 -46.67 -60.95 17.26
N VAL A 22 -45.94 -59.84 17.10
CA VAL A 22 -46.43 -58.64 16.43
C VAL A 22 -45.50 -58.40 15.24
N GLY A 23 -46.04 -58.59 14.03
CA GLY A 23 -45.31 -58.33 12.80
C GLY A 23 -44.98 -56.86 12.67
N PHE A 24 -43.69 -56.52 12.74
CA PHE A 24 -43.20 -55.21 12.32
C PHE A 24 -43.09 -55.18 10.79
N PRO A 25 -43.58 -54.12 10.12
CA PRO A 25 -43.39 -53.96 8.69
C PRO A 25 -41.90 -53.78 8.41
N SER A 26 -41.40 -54.52 7.42
CA SER A 26 -40.07 -54.38 6.87
C SER A 26 -39.91 -52.97 6.29
N TYR A 27 -39.32 -52.06 7.07
CA TYR A 27 -38.79 -50.81 6.56
C TYR A 27 -37.55 -51.13 5.73
N SER A 28 -37.71 -51.18 4.41
CA SER A 28 -36.58 -51.00 3.50
C SER A 28 -36.00 -49.60 3.77
N PRO A 29 -34.73 -49.44 4.16
CA PRO A 29 -34.15 -48.11 4.23
C PRO A 29 -34.04 -47.59 2.81
N SER A 30 -34.88 -46.60 2.47
CA SER A 30 -34.63 -45.74 1.33
C SER A 30 -33.28 -45.08 1.55
N SER A 31 -32.28 -45.49 0.77
CA SER A 31 -30.97 -44.87 0.73
C SER A 31 -31.08 -43.51 0.06
N THR A 32 -31.56 -42.52 0.79
CA THR A 32 -31.26 -41.11 0.50
C THR A 32 -30.19 -40.68 1.49
N SER A 33 -28.95 -41.06 1.20
CA SER A 33 -27.78 -40.45 1.84
C SER A 33 -27.62 -39.04 1.27
N ASP A 34 -28.51 -38.13 1.66
CA ASP A 34 -28.37 -36.71 1.37
C ASP A 34 -27.28 -36.17 2.30
N SER A 35 -26.03 -36.46 1.94
CA SER A 35 -24.88 -35.79 2.53
C SER A 35 -25.01 -34.31 2.16
N PRO A 36 -24.92 -33.36 3.11
CA PRO A 36 -24.95 -31.95 2.75
C PRO A 36 -23.89 -31.70 1.65
N PRO A 37 -24.20 -30.90 0.61
CA PRO A 37 -23.26 -30.67 -0.48
C PRO A 37 -21.94 -30.22 0.13
N ARG A 38 -20.86 -30.94 -0.20
CA ARG A 38 -19.53 -30.63 0.33
C ARG A 38 -19.16 -29.22 -0.12
N ARG A 39 -19.04 -28.29 0.83
CA ARG A 39 -18.57 -26.93 0.55
C ARG A 39 -17.21 -27.01 -0.15
N ARG A 40 -17.07 -26.26 -1.24
CA ARG A 40 -15.81 -26.22 -1.98
C ARG A 40 -14.86 -25.28 -1.23
N PRO A 41 -13.60 -25.68 -0.97
CA PRO A 41 -12.65 -24.79 -0.33
C PRO A 41 -12.31 -23.59 -1.23
N PRO A 42 -11.76 -22.50 -0.65
CA PRO A 42 -11.20 -21.39 -1.42
C PRO A 42 -10.26 -21.82 -2.55
N PRO A 43 -10.14 -21.03 -3.63
CA PRO A 43 -9.08 -21.20 -4.62
C PRO A 43 -7.70 -21.15 -3.95
N LEU A 44 -6.71 -21.80 -4.57
CA LEU A 44 -5.32 -21.63 -4.12
C LEU A 44 -4.87 -20.17 -4.35
N PRO A 45 -4.04 -19.60 -3.46
CA PRO A 45 -3.34 -18.34 -3.72
C PRO A 45 -2.42 -18.45 -4.95
N VAL A 46 -2.23 -17.34 -5.66
CA VAL A 46 -1.23 -17.24 -6.73
C VAL A 46 0.01 -16.57 -6.14
N LEU A 47 1.16 -17.23 -6.21
CA LEU A 47 2.39 -16.69 -5.67
C LEU A 47 3.00 -15.59 -6.58
N PRO A 48 3.80 -14.68 -6.01
CA PRO A 48 3.96 -14.44 -4.56
C PRO A 48 2.72 -13.79 -3.92
N VAL A 49 2.64 -13.86 -2.59
CA VAL A 49 1.60 -13.22 -1.77
C VAL A 49 2.25 -12.28 -0.75
N PRO A 50 1.58 -11.22 -0.29
CA PRO A 50 2.11 -10.33 0.74
C PRO A 50 2.37 -11.08 2.04
N SER A 51 3.42 -10.69 2.76
CA SER A 51 3.57 -11.00 4.18
C SER A 51 2.45 -10.33 5.00
N ALA A 52 2.33 -10.70 6.28
CA ALA A 52 1.36 -10.06 7.18
C ALA A 52 1.64 -8.55 7.34
N SER A 53 2.92 -8.16 7.45
CA SER A 53 3.34 -6.75 7.55
C SER A 53 3.04 -5.98 6.27
N GLN A 54 3.33 -6.53 5.09
CA GLN A 54 3.00 -5.92 3.79
C GLN A 54 1.49 -5.78 3.58
N LEU A 55 0.70 -6.77 4.00
CA LEU A 55 -0.75 -6.70 3.92
C LEU A 55 -1.30 -5.59 4.82
N SER A 56 -0.86 -5.55 6.08
CA SER A 56 -1.21 -4.49 7.04
C SER A 56 -0.78 -3.11 6.54
N TRP A 57 0.41 -3.03 5.94
CA TRP A 57 0.96 -1.83 5.33
C TRP A 57 0.06 -1.30 4.23
N GLN A 58 -0.31 -2.16 3.27
CA GLN A 58 -1.15 -1.79 2.12
C GLN A 58 -2.58 -1.40 2.55
N LEU A 59 -3.15 -2.09 3.55
CA LEU A 59 -4.45 -1.75 4.14
C LEU A 59 -4.48 -0.34 4.75
N GLY A 60 -3.32 0.18 5.16
CA GLY A 60 -3.21 1.53 5.71
C GLY A 60 -3.28 2.65 4.66
N GLU A 61 -3.08 2.34 3.38
CA GLU A 61 -3.14 3.20 2.18
C GLU A 61 -2.22 4.44 2.13
N MET A 62 -2.08 5.16 3.25
CA MET A 62 -1.30 6.38 3.34
C MET A 62 -0.46 6.48 4.62
N ALA A 63 0.70 7.10 4.50
CA ALA A 63 1.54 7.58 5.59
C ALA A 63 1.85 9.08 5.43
N MET A 64 2.18 9.73 6.54
CA MET A 64 2.69 11.11 6.56
C MET A 64 4.20 11.09 6.80
N PHE A 65 4.98 11.65 5.88
CA PHE A 65 6.43 11.83 6.07
C PHE A 65 6.70 13.19 6.74
N LEU A 66 7.68 13.24 7.62
CA LEU A 66 8.14 14.45 8.28
C LEU A 66 9.65 14.61 8.02
N HIS A 67 10.00 15.50 7.08
CA HIS A 67 11.36 16.00 6.96
C HIS A 67 11.57 17.19 7.91
N PHE A 68 12.38 16.98 8.93
CA PHE A 68 12.66 17.98 9.96
C PHE A 68 14.08 17.83 10.48
N GLY A 69 14.77 18.95 10.72
CA GLY A 69 16.18 18.93 11.14
C GLY A 69 16.88 20.26 10.87
N PRO A 70 18.22 20.33 10.95
CA PRO A 70 19.00 21.55 10.70
C PRO A 70 18.65 22.23 9.38
N ASN A 71 18.35 21.43 8.36
CA ASN A 71 17.93 21.84 7.02
C ASN A 71 16.71 22.78 7.01
N THR A 72 15.77 22.60 7.94
CA THR A 72 14.63 23.50 8.17
C THR A 72 15.09 24.90 8.61
N PHE A 73 16.20 25.00 9.34
CA PHE A 73 16.72 26.26 9.88
C PHE A 73 17.72 26.92 8.94
N THR A 74 18.36 26.15 8.06
CA THR A 74 19.32 26.64 7.07
C THR A 74 18.71 26.88 5.69
N ASP A 75 17.40 26.69 5.53
CA ASP A 75 16.66 26.88 4.27
C ASP A 75 17.29 26.05 3.13
N SER A 76 17.60 24.78 3.40
CA SER A 76 18.29 23.87 2.47
C SER A 76 17.62 22.51 2.39
N GLU A 77 17.52 21.93 1.19
CA GLU A 77 17.06 20.55 1.03
C GLU A 77 18.11 19.53 1.51
N TRP A 78 19.37 19.72 1.11
CA TRP A 78 20.49 18.82 1.45
C TRP A 78 21.57 19.56 2.25
N GLY A 79 21.59 19.36 3.56
CA GLY A 79 22.58 19.97 4.46
C GLY A 79 24.00 19.45 4.25
N SER A 80 25.00 20.27 4.60
CA SER A 80 26.42 20.00 4.36
C SER A 80 27.06 18.99 5.31
N GLY A 81 26.39 18.67 6.43
CA GLY A 81 26.93 17.91 7.56
C GLY A 81 27.94 18.65 8.43
N ARG A 82 28.11 19.97 8.24
CA ARG A 82 29.07 20.80 9.00
C ARG A 82 28.42 21.98 9.71
N VAL A 83 27.09 22.04 9.70
CA VAL A 83 26.34 23.14 10.32
C VAL A 83 26.47 23.01 11.84
N ASP A 84 26.58 24.12 12.55
CA ASP A 84 26.64 24.09 14.00
C ASP A 84 25.32 23.54 14.59
N PRO A 85 25.35 22.50 15.47
CA PRO A 85 24.15 21.96 16.12
C PRO A 85 23.27 22.98 16.84
N GLY A 86 23.83 24.11 17.26
CA GLY A 86 23.11 25.21 17.90
C GLY A 86 22.06 25.86 17.00
N VAL A 87 22.12 25.66 15.67
CA VAL A 87 21.07 26.11 14.74
C VAL A 87 19.73 25.42 14.98
N PHE A 88 19.76 24.18 15.47
CA PHE A 88 18.55 23.39 15.72
C PHE A 88 17.93 23.84 17.05
N ASN A 89 16.91 24.70 16.97
CA ASN A 89 16.23 25.21 18.15
C ASN A 89 14.75 25.55 17.90
N PRO A 90 13.89 24.53 17.65
CA PRO A 90 12.46 24.77 17.46
C PRO A 90 11.81 25.18 18.77
N ALA A 91 11.33 26.43 18.82
CA ALA A 91 10.79 27.04 20.04
C ALA A 91 9.49 26.38 20.51
N ASP A 92 8.64 25.95 19.58
CA ASP A 92 7.26 25.54 19.81
C ASP A 92 6.99 24.10 19.33
N LEU A 93 8.02 23.25 19.26
CA LEU A 93 7.87 21.87 18.79
C LEU A 93 6.75 21.16 19.56
N ASP A 94 5.75 20.67 18.82
CA ASP A 94 4.64 19.89 19.34
C ASP A 94 4.34 18.70 18.41
N ALA A 95 4.93 17.55 18.73
CA ALA A 95 4.70 16.32 18.00
C ALA A 95 3.23 15.84 18.08
N ARG A 96 2.45 16.30 19.06
CA ARG A 96 1.01 15.99 19.17
C ARG A 96 0.20 16.72 18.10
N GLN A 97 0.65 17.89 17.65
CA GLN A 97 0.06 18.57 16.52
C GLN A 97 0.25 17.74 15.24
N TRP A 98 1.46 17.20 15.04
CA TRP A 98 1.78 16.37 13.88
C TRP A 98 0.94 15.09 13.87
N THR A 99 0.85 14.39 15.01
CA THR A 99 0.08 13.15 15.09
C THR A 99 -1.43 13.37 14.97
N ARG A 100 -1.95 14.48 15.50
CA ARG A 100 -3.34 14.88 15.27
C ARG A 100 -3.61 15.14 13.79
N ALA A 101 -2.72 15.85 13.10
CA ALA A 101 -2.86 16.09 11.66
C ALA A 101 -2.86 14.78 10.87
N ALA A 102 -2.03 13.80 11.23
CA ALA A 102 -2.04 12.48 10.63
C ALA A 102 -3.37 11.73 10.88
N ALA A 103 -3.83 11.66 12.13
CA ALA A 103 -5.07 10.96 12.47
C ALA A 103 -6.30 11.58 11.77
N GLU A 104 -6.45 12.91 11.83
CA GLU A 104 -7.56 13.62 11.19
C GLU A 104 -7.49 13.54 9.65
N GLY A 105 -6.27 13.50 9.13
CA GLY A 105 -5.95 13.31 7.72
C GLY A 105 -6.11 11.87 7.22
N GLY A 106 -6.42 10.90 8.08
CA GLY A 106 -6.59 9.50 7.70
C GLY A 106 -5.29 8.79 7.29
N PHE A 107 -4.14 9.26 7.79
CA PHE A 107 -2.86 8.59 7.60
C PHE A 107 -2.72 7.49 8.65
N SER A 108 -2.37 6.28 8.21
CA SER A 108 -2.24 5.13 9.11
C SER A 108 -0.99 5.19 9.99
N ARG A 109 0.02 5.95 9.56
CA ARG A 109 1.30 6.12 10.25
C ARG A 109 2.02 7.42 9.89
N LEU A 110 3.01 7.78 10.70
CA LEU A 110 3.98 8.84 10.42
C LEU A 110 5.38 8.25 10.26
N VAL A 111 6.18 8.78 9.35
CA VAL A 111 7.61 8.46 9.19
C VAL A 111 8.41 9.75 9.43
N ILE A 112 9.40 9.71 10.31
CA ILE A 112 10.25 10.87 10.63
C ILE A 112 11.66 10.67 10.11
N THR A 113 12.27 11.70 9.54
CA THR A 113 13.71 11.73 9.25
C THR A 113 14.51 11.81 10.55
N ALA A 114 14.67 10.67 11.24
CA ALA A 114 15.45 10.61 12.47
C ALA A 114 16.90 11.06 12.22
N LYS A 115 17.45 10.75 11.05
CA LYS A 115 18.70 11.31 10.50
C LYS A 115 18.56 11.48 8.99
N HIS A 116 18.77 12.70 8.49
CA HIS A 116 18.85 12.98 7.05
C HIS A 116 20.31 12.90 6.55
N HIS A 117 20.57 13.15 5.26
CA HIS A 117 21.91 13.05 4.67
C HIS A 117 22.99 13.90 5.36
N ASP A 118 22.60 15.01 6.00
CA ASP A 118 23.52 15.84 6.75
C ASP A 118 24.09 15.16 8.01
N GLY A 119 23.51 14.03 8.44
CA GLY A 119 24.02 13.22 9.55
C GLY A 119 23.56 13.66 10.94
N PHE A 120 22.79 14.74 11.06
CA PHE A 120 22.30 15.19 12.37
C PHE A 120 21.20 14.28 12.90
N CYS A 121 21.43 13.70 14.08
CA CYS A 121 20.46 12.79 14.70
C CYS A 121 19.45 13.55 15.57
N LEU A 122 18.15 13.33 15.32
CA LEU A 122 17.03 13.94 16.05
C LEU A 122 16.75 13.31 17.44
N TRP A 123 17.56 12.33 17.82
CA TRP A 123 17.57 11.70 19.14
C TRP A 123 18.98 11.72 19.73
N PRO A 124 19.17 11.58 21.06
CA PRO A 124 20.47 11.67 21.71
C PRO A 124 21.31 10.38 21.53
N SER A 125 21.55 9.95 20.29
CA SER A 125 22.27 8.71 19.92
C SER A 125 23.62 8.55 20.62
N ALA A 126 23.89 7.44 21.29
CA ALA A 126 25.17 7.23 21.98
C ALA A 126 26.40 7.25 21.05
N TYR A 127 26.20 7.04 19.75
CA TYR A 127 27.27 6.85 18.76
C TYR A 127 27.79 8.15 18.12
N THR A 128 27.09 9.29 18.24
CA THR A 128 27.57 10.57 17.66
C THR A 128 27.19 11.81 18.46
N ASN A 129 28.14 12.75 18.56
CA ASN A 129 27.88 14.07 19.14
C ASN A 129 27.07 14.98 18.22
N TYR A 130 26.92 14.65 16.94
CA TYR A 130 26.14 15.45 15.99
C TYR A 130 24.67 15.09 16.06
N SER A 131 24.06 15.46 17.19
CA SER A 131 22.68 15.17 17.52
C SER A 131 22.06 16.26 18.37
N VAL A 132 20.77 16.14 18.65
CA VAL A 132 20.01 17.05 19.54
C VAL A 132 20.68 17.30 20.89
N ARG A 133 21.53 16.38 21.39
CA ARG A 133 22.29 16.58 22.64
C ARG A 133 23.26 17.75 22.59
N SER A 134 23.74 18.09 21.40
CA SER A 134 24.70 19.18 21.17
C SER A 134 24.00 20.48 20.76
N SER A 135 22.67 20.47 20.65
CA SER A 135 21.87 21.67 20.39
C SER A 135 21.45 22.35 21.70
N SER A 136 21.03 23.61 21.61
CA SER A 136 20.45 24.33 22.76
C SER A 136 18.98 23.97 23.02
N TRP A 137 18.33 23.27 22.07
CA TRP A 137 16.94 22.86 22.17
C TRP A 137 16.71 21.98 23.41
N ARG A 138 15.70 22.33 24.20
CA ARG A 138 15.40 21.74 25.53
C ARG A 138 16.64 21.60 26.43
N ALA A 139 17.56 22.56 26.35
CA ALA A 139 18.84 22.55 27.07
C ALA A 139 19.68 21.29 26.80
N GLY A 140 19.70 20.81 25.55
CA GLY A 140 20.46 19.62 25.14
C GLY A 140 19.89 18.29 25.62
N ARG A 141 18.66 18.28 26.13
CA ARG A 141 17.97 17.07 26.63
C ARG A 141 16.74 16.69 25.80
N GLY A 142 16.56 17.33 24.65
CA GLY A 142 15.45 17.04 23.77
C GLY A 142 15.65 15.74 23.02
N ASP A 143 14.52 15.14 22.63
CA ASP A 143 14.47 13.92 21.82
C ASP A 143 13.20 13.96 20.98
N VAL A 144 13.33 14.31 19.70
CA VAL A 144 12.18 14.47 18.80
C VAL A 144 11.53 13.11 18.54
N VAL A 145 12.34 12.05 18.47
CA VAL A 145 11.86 10.69 18.19
C VAL A 145 11.03 10.18 19.37
N ALA A 146 11.48 10.41 20.61
CA ALA A 146 10.69 10.07 21.81
C ALA A 146 9.38 10.86 21.91
N GLU A 147 9.40 12.16 21.63
CA GLU A 147 8.19 13.00 21.64
C GLU A 147 7.17 12.52 20.59
N LEU A 148 7.63 12.19 19.38
CA LEU A 148 6.77 11.65 18.32
C LEU A 148 6.25 10.25 18.67
N ALA A 149 7.08 9.35 19.17
CA ALA A 149 6.67 8.00 19.57
C ALA A 149 5.59 8.02 20.66
N ALA A 150 5.73 8.90 21.65
CA ALA A 150 4.73 9.07 22.69
C ALA A 150 3.40 9.62 22.12
N ALA A 151 3.47 10.63 21.27
CA ALA A 151 2.30 11.25 20.66
C ALA A 151 1.58 10.31 19.67
N ALA A 152 2.31 9.50 18.91
CA ALA A 152 1.78 8.53 17.96
C ALA A 152 1.03 7.41 18.69
N ARG A 153 1.64 6.86 19.76
CA ARG A 153 1.00 5.86 20.62
C ARG A 153 -0.28 6.37 21.27
N GLU A 154 -0.30 7.62 21.74
CA GLU A 154 -1.51 8.22 22.32
C GLU A 154 -2.63 8.40 21.30
N ALA A 155 -2.30 8.74 20.05
CA ALA A 155 -3.26 8.93 18.97
C ALA A 155 -3.68 7.62 18.27
N GLY A 156 -3.04 6.49 18.58
CA GLY A 156 -3.26 5.22 17.86
C GLY A 156 -2.76 5.25 16.41
N VAL A 157 -1.76 6.09 16.11
CA VAL A 157 -1.15 6.22 14.78
C VAL A 157 0.17 5.45 14.77
N GLY A 158 0.44 4.69 13.70
CA GLY A 158 1.71 3.97 13.56
C GLY A 158 2.92 4.92 13.44
N MET A 159 4.11 4.43 13.78
CA MET A 159 5.36 5.18 13.66
C MET A 159 6.35 4.45 12.76
N GLY A 160 7.03 5.18 11.89
CA GLY A 160 8.13 4.72 11.08
C GLY A 160 9.34 5.63 11.22
N ILE A 161 10.49 5.12 10.80
CA ILE A 161 11.79 5.78 10.94
C ILE A 161 12.47 5.83 9.59
N TYR A 162 12.90 7.03 9.20
CA TYR A 162 13.88 7.22 8.15
C TYR A 162 15.26 7.41 8.79
N LEU A 163 16.23 6.62 8.35
CA LEU A 163 17.63 6.76 8.72
C LEU A 163 18.48 6.73 7.46
N SER A 164 18.95 7.90 7.02
CA SER A 164 19.72 8.04 5.79
C SER A 164 20.94 7.10 5.78
N PRO A 165 21.07 6.22 4.77
CA PRO A 165 22.29 5.45 4.54
C PRO A 165 23.47 6.37 4.19
N TRP A 166 23.26 7.39 3.35
CA TRP A 166 24.28 8.39 3.05
C TRP A 166 24.48 9.35 4.23
N ASP A 167 25.71 9.53 4.68
CA ASP A 167 26.04 10.45 5.77
C ASP A 167 27.16 11.41 5.35
N ARG A 168 26.91 12.71 5.52
CA ARG A 168 27.84 13.79 5.17
C ARG A 168 28.64 14.31 6.37
N HIS A 169 28.33 13.84 7.57
CA HIS A 169 28.99 14.23 8.82
C HIS A 169 29.96 13.17 9.33
N GLU A 170 29.51 11.90 9.36
CA GLU A 170 30.19 10.84 10.10
C GLU A 170 31.59 10.53 9.53
N PRO A 171 32.68 10.69 10.31
CA PRO A 171 34.04 10.46 9.82
C PRO A 171 34.36 9.04 9.35
N CYS A 172 33.60 8.03 9.79
CA CYS A 172 33.77 6.66 9.29
C CYS A 172 33.01 6.39 7.98
N TYR A 173 32.20 7.32 7.47
CA TYR A 173 31.54 7.15 6.18
C TYR A 173 32.58 6.97 5.05
N GLY A 174 32.44 5.88 4.29
CA GLY A 174 33.43 5.40 3.31
C GLY A 174 34.39 4.33 3.85
N LYS A 175 34.35 4.02 5.15
CA LYS A 175 34.98 2.84 5.74
C LYS A 175 33.91 1.77 5.93
N THR A 176 33.87 0.83 4.99
CA THR A 176 32.74 -0.11 4.83
C THR A 176 32.32 -0.76 6.14
N THR A 177 33.23 -1.45 6.84
CA THR A 177 32.86 -2.18 8.06
C THR A 177 32.42 -1.23 9.17
N GLU A 178 33.21 -0.20 9.46
CA GLU A 178 32.99 0.70 10.59
C GLU A 178 31.70 1.52 10.46
N TYR A 179 31.36 1.96 9.24
CA TYR A 179 30.10 2.69 9.04
C TYR A 179 28.88 1.76 9.06
N ASN A 180 29.00 0.52 8.59
CA ASN A 180 27.92 -0.47 8.74
C ASN A 180 27.68 -0.82 10.23
N GLU A 181 28.73 -0.95 11.04
CA GLU A 181 28.61 -1.12 12.50
C GLU A 181 27.94 0.09 13.16
N TYR A 182 28.36 1.31 12.80
CA TYR A 182 27.77 2.56 13.26
C TYR A 182 26.27 2.66 12.91
N PHE A 183 25.93 2.40 11.65
CA PHE A 183 24.55 2.44 11.16
C PHE A 183 23.66 1.45 11.90
N LEU A 184 24.11 0.19 12.06
CA LEU A 184 23.37 -0.83 12.79
C LEU A 184 23.24 -0.50 14.28
N GLY A 185 24.26 0.11 14.89
CA GLY A 185 24.18 0.61 16.26
C GLY A 185 23.07 1.64 16.43
N GLN A 186 23.02 2.65 15.55
CA GLN A 186 21.96 3.66 15.54
C GLN A 186 20.57 3.07 15.25
N MET A 187 20.50 2.14 14.29
CA MET A 187 19.25 1.45 13.97
C MET A 187 18.76 0.65 15.19
N ALA A 188 19.64 -0.05 15.91
CA ALA A 188 19.26 -0.77 17.13
C ALA A 188 18.72 0.17 18.22
N GLU A 189 19.30 1.37 18.41
CA GLU A 189 18.75 2.39 19.34
C GLU A 189 17.31 2.75 18.96
N LEU A 190 17.08 3.04 17.67
CA LEU A 190 15.78 3.47 17.14
C LEU A 190 14.73 2.35 17.21
N LEU A 191 15.11 1.11 16.91
CA LEU A 191 14.19 -0.02 16.85
C LEU A 191 13.95 -0.67 18.23
N THR A 192 14.70 -0.33 19.27
CA THR A 192 14.49 -0.93 20.62
C THR A 192 14.12 0.10 21.69
N GLY A 193 14.40 1.39 21.47
CA GLY A 193 14.17 2.45 22.46
C GLY A 193 12.79 3.14 22.37
N TYR A 194 12.11 3.08 21.22
CA TYR A 194 10.97 3.97 20.93
C TYR A 194 9.62 3.26 20.78
N GLY A 195 9.56 1.96 21.09
CA GLY A 195 8.34 1.17 21.00
C GLY A 195 8.20 0.44 19.67
N GLU A 196 6.96 0.28 19.19
CA GLU A 196 6.70 -0.42 17.94
C GLU A 196 6.96 0.49 16.74
N ILE A 197 7.76 0.01 15.80
CA ILE A 197 8.06 0.68 14.53
C ILE A 197 7.42 -0.12 13.40
N LYS A 198 6.55 0.53 12.62
CA LYS A 198 5.78 -0.05 11.52
C LYS A 198 6.47 0.06 10.17
N GLU A 199 7.44 0.96 10.04
CA GLU A 199 8.13 1.20 8.77
C GLU A 199 9.56 1.69 8.98
N VAL A 200 10.50 1.18 8.19
CA VAL A 200 11.88 1.69 8.13
C VAL A 200 12.17 2.10 6.70
N PHE A 201 12.48 3.38 6.51
CA PHE A 201 12.72 3.97 5.20
C PHE A 201 14.22 4.14 4.95
N LEU A 202 14.75 3.40 3.98
CA LEU A 202 16.17 3.38 3.62
C LEU A 202 16.36 3.96 2.22
N ASP A 203 16.81 5.21 2.19
CA ASP A 203 17.00 5.99 0.98
C ASP A 203 18.19 5.52 0.13
N GLY A 204 18.01 5.45 -1.19
CA GLY A 204 19.08 5.23 -2.16
C GLY A 204 19.77 6.51 -2.66
N ALA A 205 19.25 7.70 -2.32
CA ALA A 205 19.76 8.97 -2.81
C ALA A 205 21.20 9.24 -2.33
N LYS A 206 22.05 9.61 -3.28
CA LYS A 206 23.47 9.87 -3.05
C LYS A 206 24.00 10.93 -4.03
N GLY A 207 24.77 11.89 -3.53
CA GLY A 207 25.34 12.96 -4.36
C GLY A 207 26.38 12.45 -5.38
N LYS A 208 26.49 13.13 -6.54
CA LYS A 208 27.37 12.72 -7.66
C LYS A 208 28.86 12.57 -7.29
N ASP A 209 29.35 13.36 -6.34
CA ASP A 209 30.75 13.37 -5.89
C ASP A 209 30.90 12.86 -4.44
N SER A 210 29.97 12.02 -4.00
CA SER A 210 30.00 11.47 -2.65
C SER A 210 31.04 10.36 -2.51
N THR A 211 31.56 10.20 -1.30
CA THR A 211 32.47 9.11 -0.95
C THR A 211 31.84 7.76 -1.28
N ASP A 212 32.61 6.89 -1.94
CA ASP A 212 32.17 5.52 -2.19
C ASP A 212 31.90 4.78 -0.88
N MET A 213 30.84 3.99 -0.85
CA MET A 213 30.36 3.33 0.37
C MET A 213 29.55 2.11 -0.02
N GLU A 214 29.93 0.95 0.51
CA GLU A 214 29.22 -0.31 0.36
C GLU A 214 28.33 -0.56 1.59
N TYR A 215 27.03 -0.73 1.38
CA TYR A 215 26.08 -1.02 2.46
C TYR A 215 25.78 -2.50 2.55
N PHE A 216 25.83 -3.06 3.75
CA PHE A 216 25.48 -4.46 4.02
C PHE A 216 23.96 -4.62 4.19
N PHE A 217 23.20 -4.23 3.18
CA PHE A 217 21.73 -4.20 3.19
C PHE A 217 21.11 -5.52 3.67
N ASP A 218 21.59 -6.67 3.21
CA ASP A 218 21.11 -7.99 3.67
C ASP A 218 21.23 -8.17 5.19
N SER A 219 22.31 -7.64 5.78
CA SER A 219 22.51 -7.68 7.24
C SER A 219 21.59 -6.66 7.93
N TRP A 220 21.42 -5.48 7.34
CA TRP A 220 20.52 -4.44 7.85
C TRP A 220 19.09 -4.93 7.92
N PHE A 221 18.57 -5.52 6.84
CA PHE A 221 17.21 -6.03 6.77
C PHE A 221 16.95 -7.11 7.84
N LYS A 222 17.90 -8.04 8.01
CA LYS A 222 17.80 -9.10 9.03
C LYS A 222 17.76 -8.53 10.44
N VAL A 223 18.61 -7.55 10.75
CA VAL A 223 18.63 -6.91 12.08
C VAL A 223 17.37 -6.09 12.31
N ILE A 224 16.89 -5.38 11.29
CA ILE A 224 15.63 -4.61 11.37
C ILE A 224 14.47 -5.54 11.70
N HIS A 225 14.26 -6.63 10.95
CA HIS A 225 13.20 -7.59 11.26
C HIS A 225 13.43 -8.37 12.55
N GLN A 226 14.68 -8.58 12.99
CA GLN A 226 14.95 -9.19 14.28
C GLN A 226 14.42 -8.33 15.43
N HIS A 227 14.54 -7.00 15.33
CA HIS A 227 14.05 -6.07 16.34
C HIS A 227 12.56 -5.73 16.16
N GLN A 228 12.10 -5.59 14.92
CA GLN A 228 10.76 -5.14 14.55
C GLN A 228 10.23 -6.03 13.41
N PRO A 229 9.76 -7.26 13.71
CA PRO A 229 9.36 -8.23 12.68
C PRO A 229 8.14 -7.79 11.86
N GLU A 230 7.33 -6.87 12.39
CA GLU A 230 6.15 -6.32 11.72
C GLU A 230 6.44 -5.02 10.94
N ALA A 231 7.68 -4.52 10.96
CA ALA A 231 8.06 -3.35 10.17
C ALA A 231 8.14 -3.71 8.68
N VAL A 232 7.65 -2.82 7.83
CA VAL A 232 7.94 -2.83 6.38
C VAL A 232 9.20 -2.02 6.12
N ILE A 233 10.16 -2.60 5.42
CA ILE A 233 11.38 -1.93 5.00
C ILE A 233 11.20 -1.42 3.57
N PHE A 234 11.22 -0.10 3.43
CA PHE A 234 11.32 0.57 2.15
C PHE A 234 12.79 0.70 1.72
N SER A 235 13.04 0.45 0.43
CA SER A 235 14.14 1.02 -0.32
C SER A 235 13.75 1.17 -1.80
N ASP A 236 14.65 1.62 -2.67
CA ASP A 236 14.44 1.65 -4.12
C ASP A 236 13.98 0.31 -4.70
N SER A 237 14.40 -0.83 -4.11
CA SER A 237 14.15 -2.17 -4.67
C SER A 237 13.60 -3.20 -3.67
N GLY A 238 13.28 -2.84 -2.43
CA GLY A 238 12.83 -3.76 -1.38
C GLY A 238 13.67 -3.76 -0.10
N PRO A 239 13.46 -4.68 0.85
CA PRO A 239 12.90 -6.00 0.63
C PRO A 239 11.37 -6.06 0.67
N ASP A 240 10.71 -5.12 1.34
CA ASP A 240 9.27 -5.24 1.59
C ASP A 240 8.43 -4.28 0.74
N SER A 241 8.88 -3.05 0.53
CA SER A 241 8.29 -2.09 -0.41
C SER A 241 9.36 -1.47 -1.29
N ARG A 242 8.96 -1.01 -2.47
CA ARG A 242 9.86 -0.38 -3.44
C ARG A 242 9.47 1.06 -3.72
N TRP A 243 10.46 1.87 -4.08
CA TRP A 243 10.22 3.16 -4.71
C TRP A 243 9.41 3.01 -6.00
N VAL A 244 8.44 3.89 -6.23
CA VAL A 244 7.64 3.88 -7.47
C VAL A 244 8.41 4.37 -8.70
N GLY A 245 9.58 4.98 -8.53
CA GLY A 245 10.40 5.51 -9.64
C GLY A 245 10.23 7.00 -9.91
N ASN A 246 9.53 7.74 -9.06
CA ASN A 246 9.48 9.20 -9.07
C ASN A 246 8.99 9.75 -7.73
N GLU A 247 9.34 11.01 -7.45
CA GLU A 247 8.89 11.76 -6.26
C GLU A 247 7.65 12.63 -6.55
N ALA A 248 6.95 12.37 -7.66
CA ALA A 248 5.71 13.06 -8.01
C ALA A 248 4.46 12.36 -7.44
N GLY A 249 4.66 11.25 -6.71
CA GLY A 249 3.59 10.48 -6.09
C GLY A 249 2.68 9.77 -7.10
N ALA A 250 3.23 9.35 -8.24
CA ALA A 250 2.45 8.81 -9.34
C ALA A 250 2.99 7.47 -9.85
N ALA A 251 2.15 6.44 -9.80
CA ALA A 251 2.41 5.17 -10.46
C ALA A 251 1.94 5.16 -11.91
N GLY A 252 2.50 4.25 -12.69
CA GLY A 252 2.06 3.94 -14.04
C GLY A 252 0.60 3.48 -14.11
N ARG A 253 0.04 3.38 -15.33
CA ARG A 253 -1.31 2.83 -15.51
C ARG A 253 -1.39 1.37 -15.07
N THR A 254 -0.30 0.64 -15.24
CA THR A 254 -0.07 -0.72 -14.74
C THR A 254 0.84 -0.61 -13.52
N CYS A 255 0.52 -1.35 -12.48
CA CYS A 255 1.36 -1.50 -11.29
C CYS A 255 1.16 -2.89 -10.69
N TRP A 256 2.12 -3.77 -10.92
CA TRP A 256 2.24 -5.05 -10.27
C TRP A 256 2.92 -4.86 -8.91
N SER A 257 2.38 -5.50 -7.87
CA SER A 257 3.10 -5.66 -6.59
C SER A 257 4.22 -6.69 -6.72
N LEU A 258 4.17 -7.52 -7.76
CA LEU A 258 5.22 -8.47 -8.09
C LEU A 258 6.46 -7.75 -8.61
N PHE A 259 7.62 -8.28 -8.23
CA PHE A 259 8.93 -7.72 -8.55
C PHE A 259 9.99 -8.83 -8.59
N ASN A 260 11.14 -8.58 -9.21
CA ASN A 260 12.29 -9.48 -9.12
C ASN A 260 13.46 -8.75 -8.46
N GLN A 261 13.61 -8.95 -7.15
CA GLN A 261 14.64 -8.26 -6.37
C GLN A 261 16.06 -8.64 -6.77
N SER A 262 16.24 -9.86 -7.29
CA SER A 262 17.54 -10.35 -7.75
C SER A 262 18.03 -9.69 -9.04
N ASP A 263 17.16 -9.00 -9.77
CA ASP A 263 17.49 -8.38 -11.07
C ASP A 263 17.85 -6.89 -10.92
N VAL A 264 17.72 -6.32 -9.72
CA VAL A 264 17.94 -4.90 -9.45
C VAL A 264 18.77 -4.68 -8.19
N ALA A 265 19.34 -3.48 -8.04
CA ALA A 265 20.02 -3.07 -6.83
C ALA A 265 19.51 -1.70 -6.37
N ILE A 266 19.63 -1.44 -5.07
CA ILE A 266 19.22 -0.16 -4.45
C ILE A 266 20.03 0.99 -5.08
N GLY A 267 19.34 2.07 -5.46
CA GLY A 267 19.91 3.18 -6.23
C GLY A 267 20.18 2.88 -7.70
N HIS A 268 19.86 1.68 -8.19
CA HIS A 268 20.12 1.20 -9.55
C HIS A 268 18.92 0.50 -10.20
N THR A 269 17.72 1.06 -10.01
CA THR A 269 16.49 0.64 -10.69
C THR A 269 16.15 1.58 -11.84
N THR A 270 15.43 1.10 -12.86
CA THR A 270 14.85 1.99 -13.88
C THR A 270 13.47 2.47 -13.43
N GLU A 271 13.19 3.75 -13.64
CA GLU A 271 11.91 4.38 -13.23
C GLU A 271 10.69 3.62 -13.78
N SER A 272 10.76 3.15 -15.04
CA SER A 272 9.69 2.38 -15.66
C SER A 272 9.45 1.03 -15.00
N TYR A 273 10.52 0.30 -14.66
CA TYR A 273 10.40 -1.02 -14.02
C TYR A 273 9.87 -0.87 -12.58
N SER A 274 10.37 0.11 -11.83
CA SER A 274 9.88 0.46 -10.50
C SER A 274 8.39 0.82 -10.51
N SER A 275 7.97 1.65 -11.47
CA SER A 275 6.58 2.09 -11.61
C SER A 275 5.63 0.95 -11.98
N GLU A 276 6.00 0.10 -12.94
CA GLU A 276 5.11 -0.93 -13.48
C GLU A 276 5.15 -2.24 -12.70
N GLY A 277 6.27 -2.57 -12.06
CA GLY A 277 6.53 -3.89 -11.49
C GLY A 277 6.67 -4.96 -12.58
N ASP A 278 6.64 -6.23 -12.16
CA ASP A 278 6.93 -7.37 -13.03
C ASP A 278 5.82 -8.45 -12.96
N PRO A 279 5.06 -8.72 -14.04
CA PRO A 279 4.00 -9.73 -14.04
C PRO A 279 4.49 -11.16 -13.77
N VAL A 280 5.80 -11.43 -13.95
CA VAL A 280 6.45 -12.72 -13.69
C VAL A 280 7.45 -12.65 -12.52
N GLY A 281 7.43 -11.54 -11.78
CA GLY A 281 8.23 -11.35 -10.56
C GLY A 281 7.97 -12.44 -9.51
N ARG A 282 9.01 -12.76 -8.75
CA ARG A 282 9.01 -13.84 -7.75
C ARG A 282 8.81 -13.34 -6.33
N ASP A 283 8.97 -12.04 -6.13
CA ASP A 283 8.90 -11.38 -4.85
C ASP A 283 7.66 -10.47 -4.81
N TRP A 284 7.03 -10.37 -3.64
CA TRP A 284 5.97 -9.38 -3.40
C TRP A 284 6.64 -8.14 -2.84
N VAL A 285 6.70 -7.05 -3.61
CA VAL A 285 7.42 -5.81 -3.25
C VAL A 285 6.59 -4.62 -3.74
N PRO A 286 5.42 -4.33 -3.16
CA PRO A 286 4.51 -3.30 -3.65
C PRO A 286 5.15 -1.91 -3.71
N ALA A 287 4.67 -1.09 -4.64
CA ALA A 287 5.20 0.25 -4.84
C ALA A 287 4.67 1.25 -3.79
N GLU A 288 5.58 2.06 -3.29
CA GLU A 288 5.33 3.22 -2.45
C GLU A 288 5.58 4.49 -3.28
N CYS A 289 4.55 5.35 -3.32
CA CYS A 289 4.56 6.64 -3.98
C CYS A 289 4.87 7.73 -2.96
N ASP A 290 6.10 8.20 -2.97
CA ASP A 290 6.55 9.31 -2.14
C ASP A 290 6.40 10.65 -2.87
N VAL A 291 5.96 11.67 -2.14
CA VAL A 291 5.81 13.04 -2.65
C VAL A 291 5.68 14.03 -1.51
N SER A 292 6.24 15.22 -1.67
CA SER A 292 6.02 16.32 -0.73
C SER A 292 4.73 17.10 -0.99
N ILE A 293 4.07 17.57 0.06
CA ILE A 293 2.98 18.55 -0.04
C ILE A 293 3.50 19.88 -0.60
N ARG A 294 4.80 20.16 -0.49
CA ARG A 294 5.48 21.35 -1.01
C ARG A 294 6.39 21.00 -2.21
N PRO A 295 7.03 21.97 -2.88
CA PRO A 295 8.09 21.69 -3.85
C PRO A 295 9.30 20.97 -3.21
N GLY A 296 9.78 21.44 -2.05
CA GLY A 296 10.85 20.79 -1.29
C GLY A 296 10.36 19.77 -0.28
N TRP A 297 11.27 18.92 0.18
CA TRP A 297 11.06 17.98 1.28
C TRP A 297 11.11 18.70 2.63
N PHE A 298 12.08 19.58 2.86
CA PHE A 298 12.14 20.41 4.06
C PHE A 298 11.23 21.64 3.93
N TRP A 299 10.89 22.24 5.07
CA TRP A 299 10.06 23.44 5.05
C TRP A 299 10.87 24.66 4.61
N HIS A 300 10.38 25.33 3.57
CA HIS A 300 10.90 26.61 3.08
C HIS A 300 9.83 27.69 3.19
N SER A 301 10.18 28.83 3.79
CA SER A 301 9.24 29.95 4.01
C SER A 301 8.63 30.55 2.74
N LYS A 302 9.31 30.40 1.60
CA LYS A 302 8.87 30.92 0.29
C LYS A 302 7.99 29.95 -0.47
N GLU A 303 7.91 28.71 -0.04
CA GLU A 303 7.13 27.68 -0.70
C GLU A 303 5.67 27.72 -0.25
N GLN A 304 4.80 27.16 -1.09
CA GLN A 304 3.39 26.98 -0.81
C GLN A 304 3.03 25.50 -0.95
N PRO A 305 2.07 25.00 -0.15
CA PRO A 305 1.58 23.65 -0.35
C PRO A 305 0.85 23.52 -1.69
N LYS A 306 0.88 22.32 -2.26
CA LYS A 306 -0.01 21.86 -3.32
C LYS A 306 -1.46 22.07 -2.89
N SER A 307 -2.37 22.24 -3.85
CA SER A 307 -3.79 22.35 -3.51
C SER A 307 -4.37 21.00 -3.10
N ALA A 308 -5.50 21.00 -2.38
CA ALA A 308 -6.21 19.76 -2.06
C ALA A 308 -6.66 19.00 -3.33
N ALA A 309 -6.94 19.70 -4.43
CA ALA A 309 -7.25 19.09 -5.72
C ALA A 309 -6.03 18.40 -6.34
N ASP A 310 -4.84 18.99 -6.24
CA ASP A 310 -3.60 18.33 -6.69
C ASP A 310 -3.31 17.09 -5.84
N LEU A 311 -3.54 17.13 -4.53
CA LEU A 311 -3.40 15.95 -3.66
C LEU A 311 -4.43 14.86 -4.00
N LEU A 312 -5.64 15.24 -4.42
CA LEU A 312 -6.64 14.29 -4.92
C LEU A 312 -6.19 13.63 -6.23
N GLU A 313 -5.59 14.38 -7.16
CA GLU A 313 -4.98 13.83 -8.38
C GLU A 313 -3.85 12.83 -8.07
N ILE A 314 -3.01 13.16 -7.10
CA ILE A 314 -1.96 12.26 -6.59
C ILE A 314 -2.58 11.00 -5.99
N TYR A 315 -3.62 11.11 -5.17
CA TYR A 315 -4.32 9.95 -4.60
C TYR A 315 -4.87 9.00 -5.66
N TYR A 316 -5.50 9.52 -6.72
CA TYR A 316 -5.95 8.71 -7.86
C TYR A 316 -4.79 8.08 -8.65
N SER A 317 -3.61 8.68 -8.60
CA SER A 317 -2.42 8.24 -9.34
C SER A 317 -1.50 7.33 -8.52
N SER A 318 -1.76 7.17 -7.22
CA SER A 318 -1.02 6.33 -6.27
C SER A 318 -1.93 5.25 -5.67
N VAL A 319 -2.67 5.57 -4.60
CA VAL A 319 -3.64 4.67 -3.93
C VAL A 319 -4.66 4.11 -4.91
N GLY A 320 -5.11 4.94 -5.85
CA GLY A 320 -6.00 4.53 -6.94
C GLY A 320 -5.37 3.59 -7.98
N ARG A 321 -4.09 3.25 -7.86
CA ARG A 321 -3.33 2.41 -8.80
C ARG A 321 -2.48 1.35 -8.09
N ASN A 322 -2.99 0.77 -7.01
CA ASN A 322 -2.33 -0.32 -6.26
C ASN A 322 -1.04 0.09 -5.53
N CYS A 323 -0.85 1.38 -5.22
CA CYS A 323 0.30 1.85 -4.47
C CYS A 323 -0.09 2.32 -3.07
N PHE A 324 0.91 2.40 -2.20
CA PHE A 324 0.80 3.13 -0.95
C PHE A 324 1.30 4.56 -1.15
N LEU A 325 0.68 5.55 -0.52
CA LEU A 325 1.07 6.96 -0.66
C LEU A 325 1.73 7.46 0.64
N ILE A 326 2.99 7.85 0.55
CA ILE A 326 3.67 8.57 1.65
C ILE A 326 3.76 10.06 1.29
N LEU A 327 2.96 10.88 1.96
CA LEU A 327 2.90 12.32 1.73
C LEU A 327 3.76 13.06 2.74
N ASN A 328 4.82 13.72 2.29
CA ASN A 328 5.66 14.56 3.16
C ASN A 328 4.96 15.88 3.53
N VAL A 329 4.99 16.23 4.81
CA VAL A 329 4.41 17.44 5.39
C VAL A 329 5.43 18.04 6.37
N PRO A 330 6.32 18.94 5.93
CA PRO A 330 7.46 19.32 6.74
C PRO A 330 7.09 20.33 7.84
N PRO A 331 7.45 20.07 9.11
CA PRO A 331 7.38 21.07 10.16
C PRO A 331 8.27 22.28 9.84
N ASN A 332 7.79 23.48 10.14
CA ASN A 332 8.52 24.73 9.97
C ASN A 332 9.56 24.95 11.08
N SER A 333 10.29 26.07 11.02
CA SER A 333 11.36 26.39 11.99
C SER A 333 10.90 26.60 13.44
N SER A 334 9.59 26.80 13.69
CA SER A 334 9.06 26.78 15.06
C SER A 334 8.88 25.36 15.62
N GLY A 335 8.88 24.33 14.75
CA GLY A 335 8.60 22.94 15.11
C GLY A 335 7.12 22.53 14.92
N LEU A 336 6.36 23.28 14.12
CA LEU A 336 4.94 23.03 13.86
C LEU A 336 4.68 22.83 12.36
N ILE A 337 3.69 22.02 12.01
CA ILE A 337 3.15 22.02 10.65
C ILE A 337 2.47 23.38 10.42
N SER A 338 2.76 24.00 9.29
CA SER A 338 2.26 25.34 8.97
C SER A 338 0.74 25.33 8.80
N ARG A 339 0.09 26.46 9.11
CA ARG A 339 -1.38 26.58 9.06
C ARG A 339 -1.93 26.29 7.66
N GLU A 340 -1.21 26.71 6.64
CA GLU A 340 -1.55 26.51 5.23
C GLU A 340 -1.55 25.02 4.89
N ASP A 341 -0.57 24.28 5.39
CA ASP A 341 -0.41 22.84 5.15
C ASP A 341 -1.52 22.07 5.88
N LEU A 342 -1.81 22.43 7.14
CA LEU A 342 -2.94 21.87 7.89
C LEU A 342 -4.28 22.11 7.19
N GLN A 343 -4.49 23.31 6.64
CA GLN A 343 -5.71 23.63 5.89
C GLN A 343 -5.84 22.74 4.65
N VAL A 344 -4.77 22.60 3.86
CA VAL A 344 -4.79 21.73 2.67
C VAL A 344 -5.06 20.27 3.05
N LEU A 345 -4.47 19.76 4.14
CA LEU A 345 -4.72 18.40 4.62
C LEU A 345 -6.19 18.19 5.02
N GLN A 346 -6.79 19.17 5.71
CA GLN A 346 -8.21 19.14 6.07
C GLN A 346 -9.11 19.16 4.84
N GLU A 347 -8.81 20.02 3.87
CA GLU A 347 -9.53 20.09 2.59
C GLU A 347 -9.40 18.78 1.81
N PHE A 348 -8.20 18.22 1.71
CA PHE A 348 -7.95 16.94 1.05
C PHE A 348 -8.69 15.78 1.73
N SER A 349 -8.67 15.72 3.06
CA SER A 349 -9.45 14.75 3.85
C SER A 349 -10.95 14.90 3.58
N LYS A 350 -11.46 16.14 3.52
CA LYS A 350 -12.86 16.44 3.18
C LYS A 350 -13.21 15.97 1.75
N LEU A 351 -12.35 16.22 0.76
CA LEU A 351 -12.56 15.76 -0.61
C LEU A 351 -12.71 14.24 -0.64
N ARG A 352 -11.72 13.50 -0.10
CA ARG A 352 -11.78 12.03 -0.09
C ARG A 352 -13.00 11.49 0.66
N ARG A 353 -13.33 12.03 1.84
CA ARG A 353 -14.52 11.60 2.59
C ARG A 353 -15.79 11.85 1.79
N THR A 354 -15.93 13.02 1.16
CA THR A 354 -17.13 13.36 0.37
C THR A 354 -17.32 12.40 -0.81
N ILE A 355 -16.22 12.03 -1.49
CA ILE A 355 -16.28 11.14 -2.65
C ILE A 355 -16.55 9.69 -2.21
N PHE A 356 -15.84 9.20 -1.20
CA PHE A 356 -15.74 7.76 -0.93
C PHE A 356 -16.55 7.27 0.27
N SER A 357 -17.23 8.12 1.04
CA SER A 357 -17.98 7.67 2.23
C SER A 357 -19.23 6.85 1.94
N GLN A 358 -19.74 6.91 0.71
CA GLN A 358 -20.93 6.17 0.31
C GLN A 358 -20.70 5.48 -1.03
N ASN A 359 -20.65 4.16 -1.02
CA ASN A 359 -20.68 3.36 -2.24
C ASN A 359 -22.09 3.42 -2.84
N LEU A 360 -22.25 4.04 -4.00
CA LEU A 360 -23.54 4.19 -4.67
C LEU A 360 -24.10 2.85 -5.21
N ALA A 361 -23.29 1.78 -5.20
CA ALA A 361 -23.71 0.42 -5.53
C ALA A 361 -23.96 -0.48 -4.30
N GLN A 362 -23.90 0.04 -3.07
CA GLN A 362 -24.02 -0.78 -1.85
C GLN A 362 -25.30 -1.65 -1.81
N ASP A 363 -26.40 -1.16 -2.38
CA ASP A 363 -27.72 -1.80 -2.39
C ASP A 363 -28.01 -2.51 -3.72
N ALA A 364 -27.01 -2.63 -4.60
CA ALA A 364 -27.16 -3.27 -5.90
C ALA A 364 -27.38 -4.79 -5.77
N VAL A 365 -28.01 -5.38 -6.78
CA VAL A 365 -28.05 -6.84 -6.93
C VAL A 365 -26.88 -7.25 -7.82
N ALA A 366 -25.91 -7.95 -7.23
CA ALA A 366 -24.74 -8.46 -7.95
C ALA A 366 -25.01 -9.88 -8.49
N THR A 367 -24.74 -10.11 -9.77
CA THR A 367 -24.73 -11.44 -10.39
C THR A 367 -23.42 -11.66 -11.15
N ALA A 368 -23.01 -12.91 -11.38
CA ALA A 368 -21.76 -13.21 -12.09
C ALA A 368 -21.96 -14.32 -13.13
N SER A 369 -21.07 -14.36 -14.12
CA SER A 369 -21.08 -15.38 -15.19
C SER A 369 -20.95 -16.81 -14.66
N SER A 370 -20.24 -16.99 -13.55
CA SER A 370 -20.14 -18.23 -12.80
C SER A 370 -19.80 -17.94 -11.33
N THR A 371 -19.95 -18.94 -10.47
CA THR A 371 -19.59 -18.85 -9.05
C THR A 371 -19.07 -20.20 -8.61
N ARG A 372 -17.90 -20.20 -7.97
CA ARG A 372 -17.25 -21.39 -7.43
C ARG A 372 -18.21 -22.17 -6.52
N GLY A 373 -18.37 -23.47 -6.75
CA GLY A 373 -19.16 -24.37 -5.90
C GLY A 373 -20.15 -25.27 -6.63
N GLY A 374 -20.22 -25.22 -7.96
CA GLY A 374 -20.76 -26.26 -8.84
C GLY A 374 -22.26 -26.56 -8.80
N GLY A 375 -23.03 -25.96 -7.89
CA GLY A 375 -24.50 -26.10 -7.80
C GLY A 375 -25.27 -25.04 -8.61
N SER A 376 -26.58 -25.24 -8.79
CA SER A 376 -27.50 -24.22 -9.35
C SER A 376 -27.56 -23.01 -8.42
N GLY A 377 -26.56 -22.13 -8.51
CA GLY A 377 -26.36 -20.94 -7.67
C GLY A 377 -24.94 -20.73 -7.10
N GLY A 378 -24.02 -21.70 -7.25
CA GLY A 378 -22.67 -21.63 -6.66
C GLY A 378 -22.63 -21.70 -5.13
N ASP A 379 -21.43 -21.63 -4.53
CA ASP A 379 -21.27 -21.47 -3.08
C ASP A 379 -21.42 -19.97 -2.73
N PRO A 380 -22.40 -19.58 -1.89
CA PRO A 380 -22.62 -18.19 -1.53
C PRO A 380 -21.40 -17.49 -0.91
N SER A 381 -20.47 -18.24 -0.31
CA SER A 381 -19.23 -17.67 0.24
C SER A 381 -18.25 -17.13 -0.82
N PHE A 382 -18.47 -17.47 -2.10
CA PHE A 382 -17.75 -16.93 -3.26
C PHE A 382 -18.68 -16.23 -4.26
N GLY A 383 -19.91 -15.91 -3.83
CA GLY A 383 -20.94 -15.33 -4.68
C GLY A 383 -20.64 -13.88 -5.09
N ALA A 384 -21.32 -13.41 -6.14
CA ALA A 384 -21.17 -12.06 -6.64
C ALA A 384 -21.48 -10.99 -5.58
N SER A 385 -22.40 -11.26 -4.64
CA SER A 385 -22.73 -10.33 -3.55
C SER A 385 -21.57 -10.02 -2.61
N CYS A 386 -20.53 -10.87 -2.57
CA CYS A 386 -19.33 -10.62 -1.76
C CYS A 386 -18.63 -9.32 -2.17
N VAL A 387 -18.71 -8.91 -3.44
CA VAL A 387 -18.05 -7.69 -3.93
C VAL A 387 -18.67 -6.39 -3.42
N LEU A 388 -19.83 -6.45 -2.77
CA LEU A 388 -20.48 -5.28 -2.16
C LEU A 388 -20.10 -5.12 -0.68
N GLN A 389 -19.40 -6.10 -0.10
CA GLN A 389 -18.89 -6.03 1.26
C GLN A 389 -17.51 -5.36 1.27
N GLU A 390 -17.37 -4.27 2.01
CA GLU A 390 -16.10 -3.55 2.13
C GLU A 390 -14.97 -4.44 2.70
N GLY A 391 -13.78 -4.30 2.12
CA GLY A 391 -12.57 -5.01 2.52
C GLY A 391 -12.15 -6.08 1.51
N ILE A 392 -11.14 -6.87 1.89
CA ILE A 392 -10.50 -7.85 1.00
C ILE A 392 -10.75 -9.32 1.39
N PHE A 393 -11.43 -9.56 2.51
CA PHE A 393 -11.56 -10.91 3.08
C PHE A 393 -12.83 -11.67 2.65
N SER A 394 -13.80 -10.95 2.08
CA SER A 394 -14.94 -11.51 1.35
C SER A 394 -14.68 -11.26 -0.14
N TYR A 395 -14.88 -12.25 -1.00
CA TYR A 395 -14.60 -12.10 -2.43
C TYR A 395 -15.40 -13.05 -3.30
N TRP A 396 -15.70 -12.59 -4.51
CA TRP A 396 -16.19 -13.44 -5.58
C TRP A 396 -15.06 -14.31 -6.15
N ALA A 397 -15.40 -15.56 -6.46
CA ALA A 397 -14.54 -16.47 -7.23
C ALA A 397 -15.36 -17.20 -8.30
N PRO A 398 -14.87 -17.29 -9.56
CA PRO A 398 -15.53 -18.02 -10.63
C PRO A 398 -15.35 -19.54 -10.50
N GLU A 399 -16.05 -20.28 -11.36
CA GLU A 399 -15.71 -21.68 -11.62
C GLU A 399 -14.34 -21.82 -12.29
N GLU A 400 -13.62 -22.90 -11.95
CA GLU A 400 -12.25 -23.14 -12.45
C GLU A 400 -12.22 -23.34 -13.96
N GLY A 401 -11.28 -22.67 -14.65
CA GLY A 401 -11.09 -22.79 -16.09
C GLY A 401 -12.23 -22.20 -16.93
N GLY A 402 -13.09 -21.36 -16.33
CA GLY A 402 -14.14 -20.63 -17.04
C GLY A 402 -13.53 -19.61 -18.01
N GLY A 403 -13.96 -19.63 -19.28
CA GLY A 403 -13.46 -18.69 -20.31
C GLY A 403 -14.14 -17.32 -20.33
N LYS A 404 -15.04 -17.04 -19.38
CA LYS A 404 -15.83 -15.80 -19.34
C LYS A 404 -16.02 -15.32 -17.89
N TRP A 405 -15.43 -14.18 -17.55
CA TRP A 405 -15.46 -13.60 -16.20
C TRP A 405 -16.18 -12.25 -16.22
N GLU A 406 -17.44 -12.24 -15.78
CA GLU A 406 -18.25 -11.03 -15.71
C GLU A 406 -18.94 -10.93 -14.35
N ILE A 407 -18.98 -9.74 -13.79
CA ILE A 407 -19.79 -9.38 -12.62
C ILE A 407 -20.69 -8.23 -13.01
N LEU A 408 -22.00 -8.44 -12.97
CA LEU A 408 -23.04 -7.46 -13.26
C LEU A 408 -23.60 -6.90 -11.95
N LEU A 409 -23.73 -5.58 -11.89
CA LEU A 409 -24.46 -4.84 -10.86
C LEU A 409 -25.76 -4.30 -11.45
N ASP A 410 -26.90 -4.74 -10.93
CA ASP A 410 -28.21 -4.11 -11.09
C ASP A 410 -28.39 -3.10 -9.94
N LEU A 411 -28.28 -1.81 -10.27
CA LEU A 411 -28.37 -0.70 -9.31
C LEU A 411 -29.81 -0.40 -8.89
N ARG A 412 -30.82 -1.13 -9.43
CA ARG A 412 -32.25 -1.03 -9.14
C ARG A 412 -32.93 0.26 -9.59
N ARG A 413 -32.13 1.26 -9.97
CA ARG A 413 -32.52 2.57 -10.47
C ARG A 413 -31.33 3.19 -11.22
N PRO A 414 -31.58 4.18 -12.09
CA PRO A 414 -30.50 5.01 -12.63
C PRO A 414 -29.71 5.71 -11.51
N VAL A 415 -28.38 5.59 -11.57
CA VAL A 415 -27.43 6.21 -10.64
C VAL A 415 -26.40 7.00 -11.43
N ARG A 416 -26.08 8.21 -10.96
CA ARG A 416 -25.03 9.06 -11.53
C ARG A 416 -23.71 8.84 -10.79
N PHE A 417 -22.65 8.52 -11.53
CA PHE A 417 -21.32 8.27 -10.99
C PHE A 417 -20.24 8.61 -12.01
N ASN A 418 -19.01 8.83 -11.55
CA ASN A 418 -17.85 9.09 -12.42
C ASN A 418 -16.55 8.51 -11.85
N VAL A 419 -16.64 7.66 -10.84
CA VAL A 419 -15.51 6.89 -10.30
C VAL A 419 -15.96 5.44 -10.12
N PHE A 420 -15.17 4.51 -10.63
CA PHE A 420 -15.34 3.08 -10.40
C PHE A 420 -14.16 2.55 -9.58
N GLN A 421 -14.45 1.83 -8.50
CA GLN A 421 -13.48 1.14 -7.66
C GLN A 421 -13.58 -0.36 -7.86
N VAL A 422 -12.42 -1.03 -7.94
CA VAL A 422 -12.32 -2.48 -7.89
C VAL A 422 -11.11 -2.90 -7.05
N GLN A 423 -11.24 -4.00 -6.31
CA GLN A 423 -10.18 -4.56 -5.46
C GLN A 423 -10.06 -6.07 -5.66
N GLU A 424 -8.84 -6.58 -5.57
CA GLU A 424 -8.54 -8.01 -5.46
C GLU A 424 -8.29 -8.37 -3.97
N PRO A 425 -8.60 -9.62 -3.56
CA PRO A 425 -8.15 -10.15 -2.28
C PRO A 425 -6.64 -10.45 -2.34
N ILE A 426 -5.79 -9.44 -2.20
CA ILE A 426 -4.33 -9.58 -2.42
C ILE A 426 -3.62 -10.60 -1.52
N GLN A 427 -4.20 -10.97 -0.38
CA GLN A 427 -3.74 -12.11 0.43
C GLN A 427 -3.82 -13.46 -0.33
N MET A 428 -4.54 -13.49 -1.45
CA MET A 428 -4.66 -14.62 -2.38
C MET A 428 -3.83 -14.41 -3.67
N GLY A 429 -2.95 -13.40 -3.70
CA GLY A 429 -2.13 -13.03 -4.84
C GLY A 429 -2.80 -12.06 -5.81
N GLN A 430 -2.00 -11.30 -6.56
CA GLN A 430 -2.47 -10.39 -7.61
C GLN A 430 -2.65 -11.15 -8.93
N ARG A 431 -3.83 -11.02 -9.57
CA ARG A 431 -4.23 -11.87 -10.70
C ARG A 431 -4.59 -11.06 -11.94
N ILE A 432 -5.45 -10.05 -11.81
CA ILE A 432 -6.05 -9.34 -12.95
C ILE A 432 -4.97 -8.53 -13.69
N SER A 433 -4.85 -8.75 -15.00
CA SER A 433 -3.89 -8.06 -15.89
C SER A 433 -4.58 -7.11 -16.89
N SER A 434 -5.85 -7.34 -17.21
CA SER A 434 -6.67 -6.45 -18.03
C SER A 434 -8.16 -6.65 -17.76
N PHE A 435 -8.91 -5.55 -17.80
CA PHE A 435 -10.35 -5.55 -17.64
C PHE A 435 -10.98 -4.34 -18.32
N HIS A 436 -12.29 -4.39 -18.53
CA HIS A 436 -13.08 -3.24 -18.92
C HIS A 436 -14.36 -3.15 -18.10
N VAL A 437 -14.95 -1.96 -18.12
CA VAL A 437 -16.22 -1.67 -17.45
C VAL A 437 -17.19 -1.22 -18.50
N ASP A 438 -18.35 -1.87 -18.56
CA ASP A 438 -19.46 -1.45 -19.40
C ASP A 438 -20.61 -0.92 -18.55
N ALA A 439 -21.39 0.00 -19.13
CA ALA A 439 -22.67 0.43 -18.59
C ALA A 439 -23.73 0.47 -19.70
N ILE A 440 -25.00 0.42 -19.34
CA ILE A 440 -26.08 0.67 -20.29
C ILE A 440 -26.25 2.18 -20.47
N ILE A 441 -25.94 2.66 -21.68
CA ILE A 441 -26.11 4.05 -22.12
C ILE A 441 -27.06 4.02 -23.32
N ASP A 442 -28.12 4.83 -23.28
CA ASP A 442 -29.15 4.90 -24.35
C ASP A 442 -29.71 3.53 -24.77
N GLY A 443 -29.82 2.60 -23.80
CA GLY A 443 -30.37 1.26 -24.01
C GLY A 443 -29.39 0.23 -24.59
N ALA A 444 -28.11 0.57 -24.77
CA ALA A 444 -27.07 -0.33 -25.26
C ALA A 444 -25.90 -0.45 -24.28
N TRP A 445 -25.24 -1.60 -24.27
CA TRP A 445 -23.98 -1.77 -23.54
C TRP A 445 -22.87 -0.97 -24.23
N GLU A 446 -22.25 -0.05 -23.49
CA GLU A 446 -21.09 0.70 -23.93
C GLU A 446 -19.94 0.56 -22.94
N THR A 447 -18.72 0.41 -23.47
CA THR A 447 -17.51 0.40 -22.65
C THR A 447 -17.18 1.80 -22.21
N ILE A 448 -17.26 2.03 -20.90
CA ILE A 448 -16.99 3.32 -20.27
C ILE A 448 -15.56 3.44 -19.74
N ALA A 449 -14.84 2.33 -19.60
CA ALA A 449 -13.46 2.33 -19.12
C ALA A 449 -12.68 1.07 -19.53
N TYR A 450 -11.37 1.24 -19.70
CA TYR A 450 -10.40 0.15 -19.79
C TYR A 450 -9.35 0.26 -18.67
N GLY A 451 -9.01 -0.87 -18.06
CA GLY A 451 -8.01 -1.01 -17.01
C GLY A 451 -7.01 -2.13 -17.31
N THR A 452 -5.84 -2.06 -16.66
CA THR A 452 -4.83 -3.13 -16.68
C THR A 452 -4.86 -3.88 -15.36
N THR A 453 -3.89 -3.65 -14.46
CA THR A 453 -3.86 -4.29 -13.15
C THR A 453 -4.90 -3.70 -12.20
N VAL A 454 -5.35 -4.53 -11.25
CA VAL A 454 -6.20 -4.11 -10.13
C VAL A 454 -5.39 -4.06 -8.84
N GLY A 455 -4.93 -5.20 -8.33
CA GLY A 455 -4.25 -5.32 -7.04
C GLY A 455 -5.14 -4.95 -5.85
N TYR A 456 -4.56 -4.36 -4.82
CA TYR A 456 -5.26 -3.98 -3.60
C TYR A 456 -6.40 -3.01 -3.86
N LYS A 457 -6.16 -1.97 -4.66
CA LYS A 457 -7.18 -0.98 -5.02
C LYS A 457 -6.90 -0.32 -6.37
N ARG A 458 -7.93 -0.30 -7.20
CA ARG A 458 -7.97 0.44 -8.46
C ARG A 458 -9.13 1.41 -8.48
N LEU A 459 -8.85 2.68 -8.71
CA LEU A 459 -9.83 3.75 -8.92
C LEU A 459 -9.74 4.24 -10.36
N LEU A 460 -10.77 3.99 -11.14
CA LEU A 460 -10.93 4.50 -12.50
C LEU A 460 -11.82 5.73 -12.48
N ARG A 461 -11.28 6.85 -12.95
CA ARG A 461 -12.08 8.04 -13.23
C ARG A 461 -12.71 7.93 -14.61
N LEU A 462 -13.98 8.28 -14.68
CA LEU A 462 -14.86 8.12 -15.82
C LEU A 462 -15.40 9.49 -16.25
N PRO A 463 -15.90 9.63 -17.49
CA PRO A 463 -16.94 10.61 -17.78
C PRO A 463 -18.10 10.45 -16.79
N LEU A 464 -18.90 11.50 -16.59
CA LEU A 464 -20.14 11.37 -15.82
C LEU A 464 -21.08 10.42 -16.56
N VAL A 465 -21.39 9.29 -15.93
CA VAL A 465 -22.30 8.25 -16.43
C VAL A 465 -23.57 8.26 -15.59
N GLU A 466 -24.71 8.05 -16.23
CA GLU A 466 -25.98 7.72 -15.58
C GLU A 466 -26.46 6.37 -16.11
N SER A 467 -26.54 5.37 -15.24
CA SER A 467 -26.95 4.02 -15.64
C SER A 467 -27.63 3.27 -14.50
N GLU A 468 -28.49 2.33 -14.83
CA GLU A 468 -29.06 1.34 -13.90
C GLU A 468 -28.24 0.04 -13.87
N TYR A 469 -27.50 -0.26 -14.94
CA TYR A 469 -26.72 -1.48 -15.08
C TYR A 469 -25.26 -1.17 -15.38
N LEU A 470 -24.37 -1.85 -14.67
CA LEU A 470 -22.93 -1.78 -14.88
C LEU A 470 -22.33 -3.17 -14.76
N ARG A 471 -21.35 -3.52 -15.59
CA ARG A 471 -20.61 -4.77 -15.44
C ARG A 471 -19.11 -4.56 -15.49
N LEU A 472 -18.40 -5.31 -14.66
CA LEU A 472 -16.98 -5.53 -14.76
C LEU A 472 -16.75 -6.79 -15.61
N VAL A 473 -15.93 -6.67 -16.65
CA VAL A 473 -15.52 -7.79 -17.50
C VAL A 473 -14.01 -7.93 -17.39
N ILE A 474 -13.55 -9.11 -16.99
CA ILE A 474 -12.12 -9.39 -16.82
C ILE A 474 -11.63 -10.06 -18.10
N ASP A 475 -10.74 -9.38 -18.81
CA ASP A 475 -10.24 -9.81 -20.13
C ASP A 475 -8.98 -10.67 -20.01
N GLY A 476 -8.23 -10.49 -18.93
CA GLY A 476 -6.96 -11.18 -18.71
C GLY A 476 -6.60 -11.25 -17.23
N ALA A 477 -6.07 -12.41 -16.83
CA ALA A 477 -5.56 -12.65 -15.48
C ALA A 477 -4.49 -13.75 -15.49
N ARG A 478 -3.61 -13.74 -14.48
CA ARG A 478 -2.56 -14.76 -14.26
C ARG A 478 -3.12 -16.12 -13.80
N ALA A 479 -4.34 -16.12 -13.27
CA ALA A 479 -5.15 -17.29 -12.88
C ALA A 479 -6.62 -16.86 -12.85
N ASP A 480 -7.54 -17.78 -12.51
CA ASP A 480 -8.95 -17.44 -12.28
C ASP A 480 -9.06 -16.19 -11.37
N PRO A 481 -9.68 -15.10 -11.82
CA PRO A 481 -9.65 -13.83 -11.12
C PRO A 481 -10.50 -13.88 -9.85
N LEU A 482 -10.10 -13.09 -8.85
CA LEU A 482 -10.87 -12.89 -7.63
C LEU A 482 -11.14 -11.40 -7.45
N VAL A 483 -12.36 -11.05 -7.07
CA VAL A 483 -12.75 -9.65 -6.84
C VAL A 483 -13.32 -9.56 -5.44
N SER A 484 -12.71 -8.76 -4.58
CA SER A 484 -13.15 -8.58 -3.21
C SER A 484 -14.11 -7.44 -3.02
N TYR A 485 -13.98 -6.38 -3.83
CA TYR A 485 -14.82 -5.20 -3.69
C TYR A 485 -15.03 -4.50 -5.03
N MET A 486 -16.25 -4.01 -5.24
CA MET A 486 -16.64 -3.12 -6.32
C MET A 486 -17.44 -1.94 -5.74
N GLY A 487 -17.13 -0.73 -6.19
CA GLY A 487 -17.87 0.46 -5.81
C GLY A 487 -17.97 1.47 -6.92
N ILE A 488 -19.03 2.28 -6.88
CA ILE A 488 -19.16 3.46 -7.73
C ILE A 488 -19.40 4.70 -6.86
N TYR A 489 -18.76 5.80 -7.25
CA TYR A 489 -18.77 7.05 -6.49
C TYR A 489 -18.93 8.25 -7.42
N LEU A 490 -19.30 9.38 -6.81
CA LEU A 490 -19.42 10.65 -7.49
C LEU A 490 -18.36 11.63 -6.97
N ASP A 491 -17.37 11.91 -7.81
CA ASP A 491 -16.41 12.99 -7.64
C ASP A 491 -16.93 14.27 -8.30
N GLU A 492 -17.53 15.13 -7.48
CA GLU A 492 -18.06 16.43 -7.89
C GLU A 492 -16.96 17.50 -8.08
N PHE A 493 -15.72 17.21 -7.68
CA PHE A 493 -14.63 18.18 -7.62
C PHE A 493 -13.76 18.15 -8.87
N SER A 494 -13.36 16.96 -9.34
CA SER A 494 -12.45 16.81 -10.50
C SER A 494 -13.06 17.26 -11.83
N THR A 495 -14.40 17.27 -11.95
CA THR A 495 -15.10 17.75 -13.16
C THR A 495 -14.86 19.24 -13.44
N THR A 496 -14.53 20.03 -12.42
CA THR A 496 -14.24 21.47 -12.57
C THR A 496 -12.81 21.79 -13.00
N HIS A 497 -11.87 20.85 -12.85
CA HIS A 497 -10.43 21.09 -13.08
C HIS A 497 -9.88 20.46 -14.38
N HIS A 498 -10.45 19.35 -14.86
CA HIS A 498 -9.96 18.66 -16.07
C HIS A 498 -10.13 19.45 -17.37
N TRP A 499 -11.18 20.28 -17.49
CA TRP A 499 -11.45 20.99 -18.76
C TRP A 499 -10.52 22.18 -19.04
N LYS A 500 -9.83 22.72 -18.02
CA LYS A 500 -8.89 23.83 -18.22
C LYS A 500 -7.50 23.37 -18.71
N ARG A 501 -7.10 22.13 -18.46
CA ARG A 501 -5.75 21.62 -18.80
C ARG A 501 -5.64 20.96 -20.17
N MET A 502 -6.75 20.58 -20.82
CA MET A 502 -6.75 19.91 -22.14
C MET A 502 -6.78 20.86 -23.37
N ARG A 503 -6.72 22.19 -23.21
CA ARG A 503 -6.55 23.09 -24.38
C ARG A 503 -5.10 23.13 -24.86
N ILE A 504 -4.75 22.22 -25.76
CA ILE A 504 -3.67 22.46 -26.74
C ILE A 504 -4.28 23.27 -27.90
N PRO A 505 -3.64 24.35 -28.40
CA PRO A 505 -4.18 25.14 -29.50
C PRO A 505 -4.21 24.32 -30.79
N SER A 506 -5.38 24.24 -31.43
CA SER A 506 -5.52 23.71 -32.78
C SER A 506 -4.71 24.57 -33.76
N GLY A 507 -3.65 24.01 -34.35
CA GLY A 507 -2.78 24.76 -35.26
C GLY A 507 -1.87 23.93 -36.16
N SER A 508 -2.37 23.64 -37.35
CA SER A 508 -1.67 23.27 -38.60
C SER A 508 -1.31 21.79 -38.85
N LYS A 509 -1.90 21.31 -39.95
CA LYS A 509 -1.62 20.07 -40.68
C LYS A 509 -0.21 20.11 -41.26
N LYS A 510 0.49 18.97 -41.26
CA LYS A 510 1.17 18.42 -42.46
C LYS A 510 1.55 16.95 -42.27
N SER A 511 1.07 16.16 -43.20
CA SER A 511 1.36 14.75 -43.46
C SER A 511 2.85 14.51 -43.74
N HIS A 512 3.45 13.45 -43.19
CA HIS A 512 4.45 12.67 -43.92
C HIS A 512 4.44 11.19 -43.49
N LEU A 513 4.62 10.35 -44.51
CA LEU A 513 4.39 8.92 -44.57
C LEU A 513 5.41 8.09 -43.79
N LEU A 514 4.91 6.94 -43.31
CA LEU A 514 5.64 5.79 -42.80
C LEU A 514 6.75 5.32 -43.75
N ARG A 515 7.94 5.03 -43.21
CA ARG A 515 8.89 4.06 -43.77
C ARG A 515 9.50 3.20 -42.66
N GLN A 516 9.41 1.88 -42.86
CA GLN A 516 10.12 0.85 -42.10
C GLN A 516 11.64 0.98 -42.29
N PRO A 517 12.49 0.55 -41.32
CA PRO A 517 13.91 0.36 -41.56
C PRO A 517 14.21 -1.06 -42.06
N ALA A 518 14.96 -1.11 -43.16
CA ALA A 518 15.59 -2.32 -43.69
C ALA A 518 17.01 -2.50 -43.09
N SER A 519 17.42 -3.76 -43.02
CA SER A 519 18.75 -4.26 -42.62
C SER A 519 19.92 -3.79 -43.51
N MET A 520 21.10 -3.63 -42.91
CA MET A 520 22.44 -3.86 -43.50
C MET A 520 23.45 -3.82 -42.33
N HIS A 521 24.13 -4.89 -41.94
CA HIS A 521 25.32 -5.56 -42.52
C HIS A 521 26.56 -4.68 -42.72
N ASP A 522 27.66 -5.15 -42.09
CA ASP A 522 29.11 -4.86 -42.26
C ASP A 522 29.60 -3.46 -41.81
N GLY A 523 30.74 -3.26 -41.14
CA GLY A 523 31.89 -4.10 -40.80
C GLY A 523 33.11 -3.17 -40.58
N TYR A 524 34.12 -3.67 -39.85
CA TYR A 524 35.51 -3.18 -39.71
C TYR A 524 35.94 -2.24 -38.54
N GLN A 525 36.46 -2.93 -37.52
CA GLN A 525 37.84 -2.90 -36.95
C GLN A 525 38.51 -1.62 -36.40
N VAL A 526 38.83 -1.72 -35.10
CA VAL A 526 40.14 -1.63 -34.42
C VAL A 526 41.04 -0.41 -34.66
N ALA A 527 41.16 0.43 -33.62
CA ALA A 527 42.40 0.68 -32.87
C ALA A 527 42.05 1.14 -31.46
#